data_AF-A0A4P5QN87-F1
#
_entry.id   AF-A0A4P5QN87-F1
#
_cell.length_a   1.000
_cell.length_b   1.000
_cell.length_c   1.000
_cell.angle_alpha   90.00
_cell.angle_beta   90.00
_cell.angle_gamma   90.00
#
_symmetry.space_group_name_H-M   'P 1'
#
loop_
_entity.id
_entity.type
_entity.pdbx_description
1 polymer ?
#
loop_
_entity_poly.entity_id
_entity_poly.type
_entity_poly.pdbx_seq_one_letter_code
_entity_poly.pdbx_strand_id
1 'polypeptide(L)'
;MAGGVIGWHNRRQGRKGTLWEKRFKSVLVESGQALVTMATYIDLNPVRAGLVEAPKEYRWCGYAAAVAGKKHARSGLRTAMTTWAHGEIGEGASMEKYRELLFGTGEQRNPGANGQRVKRGISKKRVEEVMAKKGKLTRWEMLRCRVRYFCDGAVMGTKDFVNGIFEHEGHRFGPKRQTGARPMRHVEAHGLTTLRDLRLKPVG
;
A
#
# COMPACT_ATOMS: atom_id res chain seq x y z
N MET A 1 -8.29 -7.54 22.55
CA MET A 1 -7.04 -8.31 22.57
C MET A 1 -5.90 -7.53 21.92
N ALA A 2 -5.11 -6.76 22.67
CA ALA A 2 -3.95 -6.01 22.15
C ALA A 2 -2.61 -6.39 22.82
N GLY A 3 -2.63 -7.25 23.85
CA GLY A 3 -1.44 -7.58 24.65
C GLY A 3 -0.35 -8.35 23.90
N GLY A 4 -0.72 -9.15 22.88
CA GLY A 4 0.22 -9.98 22.13
C GLY A 4 1.28 -9.17 21.35
N VAL A 5 0.85 -8.13 20.64
CA VAL A 5 1.76 -7.27 19.84
C VAL A 5 2.65 -6.42 20.74
N ILE A 6 2.09 -5.88 21.83
CA ILE A 6 2.83 -5.07 22.81
C ILE A 6 3.95 -5.91 23.44
N GLY A 7 3.60 -7.09 23.96
CA GLY A 7 4.57 -7.99 24.58
C GLY A 7 5.66 -8.43 23.61
N TRP A 8 5.30 -8.76 22.37
CA TRP A 8 6.28 -9.09 21.32
C TRP A 8 7.22 -7.93 21.01
N HIS A 9 6.71 -6.72 20.81
CA HIS A 9 7.52 -5.55 20.47
C HIS A 9 8.47 -5.18 21.63
N ASN A 10 7.94 -5.14 22.85
CA ASN A 10 8.69 -4.81 24.06
C ASN A 10 9.83 -5.79 24.30
N ARG A 11 9.59 -7.11 24.19
CA ARG A 11 10.64 -8.13 24.28
C ARG A 11 11.72 -7.95 23.22
N ARG A 12 11.33 -7.65 21.98
CA ARG A 12 12.29 -7.45 20.87
C ARG A 12 13.16 -6.20 21.05
N GLN A 13 12.65 -5.17 21.71
CA GLN A 13 13.32 -3.87 21.87
C GLN A 13 13.91 -3.67 23.28
N GLY A 14 13.82 -4.65 24.18
CA GLY A 14 14.23 -4.50 25.59
C GLY A 14 13.41 -3.45 26.36
N ARG A 15 12.18 -3.14 25.92
CA ARG A 15 11.33 -2.11 26.52
C ARG A 15 10.29 -2.71 27.46
N LYS A 16 9.73 -1.87 28.33
CA LYS A 16 8.55 -2.17 29.17
C LYS A 16 7.52 -1.03 29.00
N GLY A 17 6.25 -1.28 29.33
CA GLY A 17 5.18 -0.27 29.26
C GLY A 17 4.25 -0.42 28.05
N THR A 18 3.37 0.57 27.85
CA THR A 18 2.37 0.58 26.78
C THR A 18 2.99 1.02 25.45
N LEU A 19 2.57 0.39 24.35
CA LEU A 19 2.94 0.82 22.99
C LEU A 19 1.94 1.84 22.43
N TRP A 20 0.69 1.79 22.89
CA TRP A 20 -0.41 2.60 22.37
C TRP A 20 -0.63 3.82 23.26
N GLU A 21 -0.89 4.97 22.63
CA GLU A 21 -1.19 6.20 23.34
C GLU A 21 -2.60 6.18 23.97
N LYS A 22 -3.61 5.75 23.21
CA LYS A 22 -5.03 5.72 23.63
C LYS A 22 -5.76 4.49 23.10
N ARG A 23 -6.98 4.26 23.59
CA ARG A 23 -7.89 3.22 23.06
C ARG A 23 -8.28 3.55 21.61
N PHE A 24 -8.48 2.52 20.79
CA PHE A 24 -8.95 2.69 19.42
C PHE A 24 -10.41 3.17 19.40
N LYS A 25 -10.78 3.91 18.36
CA LYS A 25 -12.17 4.27 18.06
C LYS A 25 -12.74 3.27 17.05
N SER A 26 -14.00 2.89 17.23
CA SER A 26 -14.75 2.04 16.29
C SER A 26 -16.01 2.77 15.91
N VAL A 27 -16.23 2.97 14.62
CA VAL A 27 -17.40 3.68 14.08
C VAL A 27 -17.95 2.83 12.94
N LEU A 28 -19.27 2.66 12.91
CA LEU A 28 -19.94 2.00 11.79
C LEU A 28 -19.88 2.92 10.57
N VAL A 29 -19.46 2.33 9.45
CA VAL A 29 -19.32 3.03 8.19
C VAL A 29 -20.47 2.63 7.28
N GLU A 30 -21.34 3.59 6.98
CA GLU A 30 -22.38 3.41 5.98
C GLU A 30 -21.79 3.36 4.56
N SER A 31 -22.55 2.77 3.63
CA SER A 31 -22.15 2.63 2.23
C SER A 31 -22.13 3.98 1.48
N GLY A 32 -21.68 3.97 0.23
CA GLY A 32 -21.70 5.16 -0.62
C GLY A 32 -20.67 6.21 -0.20
N GLN A 33 -21.11 7.45 0.00
CA GLN A 33 -20.22 8.60 0.24
C GLN A 33 -19.38 8.45 1.51
N ALA A 34 -19.94 7.92 2.60
CA ALA A 34 -19.22 7.76 3.86
C ALA A 34 -18.03 6.79 3.70
N LEU A 35 -18.29 5.63 3.10
CA LEU A 35 -17.27 4.62 2.80
C LEU A 35 -16.14 5.17 1.91
N VAL A 36 -16.49 5.81 0.81
CA VAL A 36 -15.50 6.36 -0.13
C VAL A 36 -14.70 7.50 0.50
N THR A 37 -15.33 8.36 1.30
CA THR A 37 -14.64 9.44 2.03
C THR A 37 -13.62 8.87 3.01
N MET A 38 -13.99 7.84 3.79
CA MET A 38 -13.06 7.20 4.72
C MET A 38 -11.93 6.46 4.02
N ALA A 39 -12.21 5.71 2.95
CA ALA A 39 -11.17 5.07 2.16
C ALA A 39 -10.16 6.10 1.63
N THR A 40 -10.66 7.18 1.03
CA THR A 40 -9.85 8.28 0.48
C THR A 40 -9.02 8.96 1.57
N TYR A 41 -9.59 9.16 2.76
CA TYR A 41 -8.87 9.69 3.91
C TYR A 41 -7.69 8.79 4.31
N ILE A 42 -7.92 7.49 4.47
CA ILE A 42 -6.90 6.51 4.86
C ILE A 42 -5.76 6.49 3.84
N ASP A 43 -6.09 6.42 2.56
CA ASP A 43 -5.10 6.33 1.48
C ASP A 43 -4.31 7.63 1.26
N LEU A 44 -4.85 8.79 1.67
CA LEU A 44 -4.15 10.09 1.63
C LEU A 44 -3.30 10.39 2.87
N ASN A 45 -3.49 9.67 3.99
CA ASN A 45 -2.70 9.89 5.20
C ASN A 45 -1.18 9.85 5.01
N PRO A 46 -0.58 8.91 4.25
CA PRO A 46 0.86 8.91 4.06
C PRO A 46 1.36 10.13 3.27
N VAL A 47 0.56 10.66 2.35
CA VAL A 47 0.87 11.92 1.63
C VAL A 47 0.79 13.11 2.59
N ARG A 48 -0.27 13.19 3.39
CA ARG A 48 -0.49 14.26 4.38
C ARG A 48 0.57 14.25 5.49
N ALA A 49 1.07 13.07 5.85
CA ALA A 49 2.19 12.90 6.77
C ALA A 49 3.55 13.22 6.11
N GLY A 50 3.60 13.40 4.79
CA GLY A 50 4.82 13.68 4.04
C GLY A 50 5.76 12.49 3.89
N LEU A 51 5.23 11.26 3.98
CA LEU A 51 6.00 10.02 3.80
C LEU A 51 6.23 9.70 2.32
N VAL A 52 5.31 10.12 1.46
CA VAL A 52 5.31 9.86 0.00
C VAL A 52 4.63 11.00 -0.75
N GLU A 53 4.85 11.09 -2.06
CA GLU A 53 4.23 12.12 -2.90
C GLU A 53 2.88 11.67 -3.49
N ALA A 54 2.66 10.36 -3.62
CA ALA A 54 1.41 9.80 -4.13
C ALA A 54 0.95 8.59 -3.30
N PRO A 55 -0.38 8.35 -3.16
CA PRO A 55 -0.90 7.22 -2.37
C PRO A 55 -0.32 5.85 -2.78
N LYS A 56 -0.17 5.62 -4.09
CA LYS A 56 0.39 4.38 -4.64
C LYS A 56 1.83 4.09 -4.22
N GLU A 57 2.54 5.10 -3.73
CA GLU A 57 3.93 4.97 -3.32
C GLU A 57 4.06 4.46 -1.88
N TYR A 58 2.99 4.47 -1.09
CA TYR A 58 2.99 3.93 0.24
C TYR A 58 2.60 2.45 0.25
N ARG A 59 3.45 1.61 0.84
CA ARG A 59 3.29 0.15 0.79
C ARG A 59 2.02 -0.36 1.50
N TRP A 60 1.58 0.33 2.55
CA TRP A 60 0.43 -0.05 3.36
C TRP A 60 -0.83 0.76 3.01
N CYS A 61 -0.95 1.16 1.74
CA CYS A 61 -2.11 1.85 1.18
C CYS A 61 -3.04 0.87 0.47
N GLY A 62 -4.36 1.01 0.67
CA GLY A 62 -5.38 0.18 0.04
C GLY A 62 -5.39 0.32 -1.47
N TYR A 63 -5.32 1.56 -1.97
CA TYR A 63 -5.16 1.85 -3.40
C TYR A 63 -3.90 1.19 -3.99
N ALA A 64 -2.74 1.32 -3.33
CA ALA A 64 -1.50 0.69 -3.80
C ALA A 64 -1.64 -0.84 -3.91
N ALA A 65 -2.29 -1.47 -2.94
CA ALA A 65 -2.61 -2.89 -2.95
C ALA A 65 -3.53 -3.28 -4.11
N ALA A 66 -4.55 -2.47 -4.41
CA ALA A 66 -5.47 -2.71 -5.53
C ALA A 66 -4.74 -2.63 -6.88
N VAL A 67 -3.93 -1.58 -7.10
CA VAL A 67 -3.10 -1.42 -8.30
C VAL A 67 -2.15 -2.62 -8.48
N ALA A 68 -1.60 -3.11 -7.39
CA ALA A 68 -0.71 -4.27 -7.39
C ALA A 68 -1.40 -5.63 -7.58
N GLY A 69 -2.73 -5.68 -7.68
CA GLY A 69 -3.44 -6.93 -7.96
C GLY A 69 -4.00 -7.67 -6.76
N LYS A 70 -4.01 -7.07 -5.56
CA LYS A 70 -4.61 -7.71 -4.39
C LYS A 70 -6.13 -7.81 -4.57
N LYS A 71 -6.64 -9.05 -4.74
CA LYS A 71 -8.07 -9.34 -4.98
C LYS A 71 -9.00 -8.68 -3.96
N HIS A 72 -8.70 -8.78 -2.67
CA HIS A 72 -9.52 -8.16 -1.62
C HIS A 72 -9.54 -6.62 -1.71
N ALA A 73 -8.39 -6.00 -2.03
CA ALA A 73 -8.33 -4.55 -2.18
C ALA A 73 -9.10 -4.08 -3.43
N ARG A 74 -9.00 -4.81 -4.54
CA ARG A 74 -9.76 -4.54 -5.77
C ARG A 74 -11.26 -4.70 -5.56
N SER A 75 -11.66 -5.79 -4.90
CA SER A 75 -13.06 -6.05 -4.54
C SER A 75 -13.62 -4.95 -3.63
N GLY A 76 -12.92 -4.62 -2.54
CA GLY A 76 -13.36 -3.57 -1.63
C GLY A 76 -13.46 -2.19 -2.29
N LEU A 77 -12.49 -1.84 -3.14
CA LEU A 77 -12.51 -0.59 -3.90
C LEU A 77 -13.66 -0.57 -4.92
N ARG A 78 -13.91 -1.68 -5.64
CA ARG A 78 -15.07 -1.80 -6.52
C ARG A 78 -16.38 -1.62 -5.75
N THR A 79 -16.54 -2.25 -4.59
CA THR A 79 -17.73 -2.08 -3.75
C THR A 79 -17.92 -0.63 -3.32
N ALA A 80 -16.85 0.02 -2.85
CA ALA A 80 -16.90 1.44 -2.48
C ALA A 80 -17.34 2.32 -3.67
N MET A 81 -16.76 2.10 -4.86
CA MET A 81 -17.09 2.89 -6.03
C MET A 81 -18.49 2.62 -6.59
N THR A 82 -18.92 1.36 -6.66
CA THR A 82 -20.27 0.98 -7.10
C THR A 82 -21.34 1.58 -6.19
N THR A 83 -21.14 1.53 -4.87
CA THR A 83 -22.09 2.10 -3.91
C THR A 83 -22.13 3.63 -3.98
N TRP A 84 -20.97 4.28 -4.17
CA TRP A 84 -20.91 5.73 -4.32
C TRP A 84 -21.53 6.23 -5.63
N ALA A 85 -21.38 5.49 -6.72
CA ALA A 85 -21.93 5.85 -8.00
C ALA A 85 -23.41 5.45 -8.17
N HIS A 86 -24.02 4.80 -7.18
CA HIS A 86 -25.38 4.25 -7.25
C HIS A 86 -25.60 3.37 -8.50
N GLY A 87 -24.60 2.59 -8.89
CA GLY A 87 -24.64 1.78 -10.10
C GLY A 87 -23.39 0.92 -10.28
N GLU A 88 -23.51 -0.16 -11.05
CA GLU A 88 -22.40 -1.08 -11.28
C GLU A 88 -21.24 -0.42 -12.00
N ILE A 89 -20.04 -0.54 -11.42
CA ILE A 89 -18.79 -0.12 -12.06
C ILE A 89 -17.88 -1.34 -12.20
N GLY A 90 -17.30 -1.53 -13.38
CA GLY A 90 -16.27 -2.54 -13.61
C GLY A 90 -15.00 -2.29 -12.77
N GLU A 91 -14.20 -3.33 -12.55
CA GLU A 91 -12.99 -3.23 -11.71
C GLU A 91 -12.01 -2.14 -12.21
N GLY A 92 -11.73 -2.11 -13.53
CA GLY A 92 -10.85 -1.10 -14.14
C GLY A 92 -11.37 0.32 -13.94
N ALA A 93 -12.63 0.57 -14.31
CA ALA A 93 -13.27 1.87 -14.15
C ALA A 93 -13.37 2.31 -12.67
N SER A 94 -13.53 1.37 -11.74
CA SER A 94 -13.52 1.66 -10.30
C SER A 94 -12.16 2.20 -9.86
N MET A 95 -11.06 1.58 -10.29
CA MET A 95 -9.71 2.03 -9.96
C MET A 95 -9.38 3.39 -10.58
N GLU A 96 -9.83 3.63 -11.82
CA GLU A 96 -9.65 4.90 -12.53
C GLU A 96 -10.38 6.03 -11.80
N LYS A 97 -11.70 5.88 -11.56
CA LYS A 97 -12.52 6.87 -10.85
C LYS A 97 -12.04 7.12 -9.43
N TYR A 98 -11.65 6.06 -8.71
CA TYR A 98 -11.12 6.23 -7.35
C TYR A 98 -9.80 7.00 -7.34
N ARG A 99 -8.95 6.84 -8.36
CA ARG A 99 -7.73 7.63 -8.49
C ARG A 99 -8.04 9.11 -8.76
N GLU A 100 -9.00 9.41 -9.63
CA GLU A 100 -9.43 10.80 -9.84
C GLU A 100 -9.88 11.43 -8.53
N LEU A 101 -10.71 10.72 -7.75
CA LEU A 101 -11.16 11.18 -6.44
C LEU A 101 -10.00 11.38 -5.45
N LEU A 102 -9.06 10.43 -5.36
CA LEU A 102 -7.88 10.53 -4.50
C LEU A 102 -7.06 11.78 -4.81
N PHE A 103 -6.82 12.04 -6.09
CA PHE A 103 -5.99 13.16 -6.52
C PHE A 103 -6.72 14.49 -6.36
N GLY A 104 -8.00 14.58 -6.71
CA GLY A 104 -8.81 15.79 -6.50
C GLY A 104 -9.01 16.12 -5.01
N THR A 105 -9.25 15.12 -4.17
CA THR A 105 -9.39 15.30 -2.70
C THR A 105 -8.04 15.56 -2.01
N GLY A 106 -6.98 15.00 -2.58
CA GLY A 106 -5.62 15.08 -2.06
C GLY A 106 -4.86 16.33 -2.47
N GLU A 107 -5.40 17.16 -3.36
CA GLU A 107 -4.76 18.38 -3.83
C GLU A 107 -4.32 19.27 -2.67
N GLN A 108 -3.07 19.70 -2.71
CA GLN A 108 -2.54 20.65 -1.76
C GLN A 108 -3.22 21.99 -1.97
N ARG A 109 -3.99 22.43 -0.99
CA ARG A 109 -4.59 23.76 -0.96
C ARG A 109 -3.73 24.66 -0.10
N ASN A 110 -3.35 25.82 -0.63
CA ASN A 110 -2.77 26.88 0.20
C ASN A 110 -3.81 27.26 1.27
N PRO A 111 -3.39 27.51 2.52
CA PRO A 111 -4.30 28.04 3.51
C PRO A 111 -4.87 29.35 2.97
N GLY A 112 -6.19 29.53 3.13
CA GLY A 112 -6.77 30.86 3.02
C GLY A 112 -6.07 31.82 3.99
N ALA A 113 -6.30 33.13 3.84
CA ALA A 113 -5.61 34.25 4.50
C ALA A 113 -5.39 34.16 6.03
N ASN A 114 -5.92 33.16 6.72
CA ASN A 114 -5.91 32.97 8.17
C ASN A 114 -4.72 32.14 8.71
N GLY A 115 -3.58 32.12 8.02
CA GLY A 115 -2.32 31.57 8.57
C GLY A 115 -2.35 30.09 8.99
N GLN A 116 -3.34 29.30 8.56
CA GLN A 116 -3.41 27.87 8.89
C GLN A 116 -2.24 27.10 8.27
N ARG A 117 -1.70 26.13 8.99
CA ARG A 117 -0.59 25.30 8.50
C ARG A 117 -1.02 24.57 7.21
N VAL A 118 -0.28 24.75 6.12
CA VAL A 118 -0.55 24.10 4.83
C VAL A 118 -0.54 22.58 5.05
N LYS A 119 -1.68 21.91 4.84
CA LYS A 119 -1.68 20.44 4.84
C LYS A 119 -0.89 19.99 3.61
N ARG A 120 0.16 19.19 3.83
CA ARG A 120 0.87 18.54 2.71
C ARG A 120 -0.13 17.76 1.88
N GLY A 121 -0.02 17.87 0.57
CA GLY A 121 -0.94 17.28 -0.37
C GLY A 121 -0.25 17.03 -1.70
N ILE A 122 -1.06 16.70 -2.69
CA ILE A 122 -0.62 16.42 -4.04
C ILE A 122 -0.54 17.75 -4.81
N SER A 123 0.54 17.97 -5.57
CA SER A 123 0.70 19.21 -6.33
C SER A 123 -0.39 19.36 -7.40
N LYS A 124 -0.84 20.59 -7.64
CA LYS A 124 -1.86 20.92 -8.66
C LYS A 124 -1.51 20.33 -10.04
N LYS A 125 -0.26 20.50 -10.48
CA LYS A 125 0.26 19.90 -11.73
C LYS A 125 -0.02 18.40 -11.81
N ARG A 126 0.22 17.68 -10.71
CA ARG A 126 0.04 16.23 -10.68
C ARG A 126 -1.43 15.83 -10.67
N VAL A 127 -2.29 16.62 -10.04
CA VAL A 127 -3.75 16.44 -10.10
C VAL A 127 -4.24 16.61 -11.53
N GLU A 128 -3.85 17.70 -12.20
CA GLU A 128 -4.19 17.96 -13.60
C GLU A 128 -3.74 16.84 -14.53
N GLU A 129 -2.51 16.33 -14.37
CA GLU A 129 -2.00 15.18 -15.13
C GLU A 129 -2.87 13.92 -14.96
N VAL A 130 -3.36 13.66 -13.74
CA VAL A 130 -4.20 12.49 -13.45
C VAL A 130 -5.60 12.67 -14.01
N MET A 131 -6.18 13.86 -13.90
CA MET A 131 -7.48 14.18 -14.47
C MET A 131 -7.45 14.12 -16.00
N ALA A 132 -6.41 14.66 -16.64
CA ALA A 132 -6.23 14.58 -18.09
C ALA A 132 -6.15 13.13 -18.60
N LYS A 133 -5.60 12.22 -17.79
CA LYS A 133 -5.54 10.78 -18.08
C LYS A 133 -6.76 10.00 -17.64
N LYS A 134 -7.81 10.67 -17.12
CA LYS A 134 -9.02 10.03 -16.57
C LYS A 134 -8.70 8.95 -15.54
N GLY A 135 -7.75 9.24 -14.65
CA GLY A 135 -7.30 8.30 -13.63
C GLY A 135 -6.45 7.11 -14.14
N LYS A 136 -6.25 6.95 -15.45
CA LYS A 136 -5.55 5.78 -16.01
C LYS A 136 -4.09 5.72 -15.60
N LEU A 137 -3.67 4.56 -15.12
CA LEU A 137 -2.26 4.26 -14.88
C LEU A 137 -1.64 3.74 -16.17
N THR A 138 -0.39 4.14 -16.41
CA THR A 138 0.41 3.50 -17.46
C THR A 138 0.74 2.06 -17.07
N ARG A 139 1.03 1.21 -18.08
CA ARG A 139 1.53 -0.16 -17.83
C ARG A 139 2.74 -0.16 -16.90
N TRP A 140 3.64 0.81 -17.06
CA TRP A 140 4.84 0.95 -16.23
C TRP A 140 4.51 1.30 -14.77
N GLU A 141 3.58 2.22 -14.51
CA GLU A 141 3.18 2.54 -13.14
C GLU A 141 2.53 1.33 -12.44
N MET A 142 1.67 0.59 -13.16
CA MET A 142 1.08 -0.64 -12.64
C MET A 142 2.16 -1.70 -12.38
N LEU A 143 3.09 -1.88 -13.32
CA LEU A 143 4.19 -2.82 -13.17
C LEU A 143 5.08 -2.45 -11.99
N ARG A 144 5.43 -1.18 -11.78
CA ARG A 144 6.22 -0.73 -10.62
C ARG A 144 5.52 -0.99 -9.30
N CYS A 145 4.21 -0.71 -9.22
CA CYS A 145 3.41 -1.06 -8.05
C CYS A 145 3.40 -2.56 -7.83
N ARG A 146 3.23 -3.37 -8.88
CA ARG A 146 3.31 -4.83 -8.79
C ARG A 146 4.70 -5.26 -8.34
N VAL A 147 5.79 -4.79 -8.97
CA VAL A 147 7.22 -5.06 -8.65
C VAL A 147 7.50 -4.84 -7.18
N ARG A 148 6.95 -3.79 -6.57
CA ARG A 148 7.06 -3.58 -5.11
C ARG A 148 6.40 -4.70 -4.28
N TYR A 149 5.42 -5.40 -4.82
CA TYR A 149 4.87 -6.65 -4.28
C TYR A 149 5.58 -7.93 -4.81
N PHE A 150 6.33 -7.87 -5.92
CA PHE A 150 7.32 -8.93 -6.26
C PHE A 150 8.47 -8.92 -5.23
N CYS A 151 8.83 -7.76 -4.68
CA CYS A 151 9.90 -7.61 -3.70
C CYS A 151 9.44 -7.76 -2.23
N ASP A 152 8.44 -8.60 -1.94
CA ASP A 152 8.16 -8.96 -0.53
C ASP A 152 9.18 -9.97 0.03
N GLY A 153 10.15 -10.38 -0.78
CA GLY A 153 11.47 -10.80 -0.34
C GLY A 153 12.30 -9.59 0.08
N ALA A 154 12.91 -9.64 1.27
CA ALA A 154 13.84 -8.60 1.71
C ALA A 154 15.02 -8.39 0.73
N VAL A 155 15.28 -9.40 -0.10
CA VAL A 155 16.36 -9.47 -1.09
C VAL A 155 15.84 -10.24 -2.31
N MET A 156 16.25 -9.83 -3.50
CA MET A 156 16.01 -10.50 -4.79
C MET A 156 17.34 -10.56 -5.56
N GLY A 157 17.62 -11.69 -6.20
CA GLY A 157 18.84 -11.89 -6.99
C GLY A 157 19.09 -13.36 -7.30
N THR A 158 20.31 -13.70 -7.71
CA THR A 158 20.72 -15.10 -7.87
C THR A 158 20.62 -15.86 -6.55
N LYS A 159 20.53 -17.19 -6.63
CA LYS A 159 20.45 -18.07 -5.45
C LYS A 159 21.58 -17.79 -4.46
N ASP A 160 22.81 -17.63 -4.96
CA ASP A 160 24.01 -17.44 -4.12
C ASP A 160 23.99 -16.08 -3.44
N PHE A 161 23.62 -15.01 -4.16
CA PHE A 161 23.46 -13.68 -3.57
C PHE A 161 22.43 -13.67 -2.44
N VAL A 162 21.27 -14.31 -2.67
CA VAL A 162 20.19 -14.35 -1.68
C VAL A 162 20.58 -15.20 -0.45
N ASN A 163 21.31 -16.30 -0.64
CA ASN A 163 21.81 -17.11 0.47
C ASN A 163 22.92 -16.39 1.25
N GLY A 164 23.81 -15.65 0.60
CA GLY A 164 24.82 -14.85 1.29
C GLY A 164 24.20 -13.80 2.23
N ILE A 165 23.13 -13.11 1.79
CA ILE A 165 22.41 -12.21 2.70
C ILE A 165 21.68 -12.98 3.81
N PHE A 166 21.14 -14.17 3.53
CA PHE A 166 20.49 -15.00 4.54
C PHE A 166 21.45 -15.43 5.66
N GLU A 167 22.68 -15.81 5.31
CA GLU A 167 23.72 -16.18 6.26
C GLU A 167 24.12 -15.00 7.16
N HIS A 168 24.35 -13.82 6.55
CA HIS A 168 24.62 -12.59 7.29
C HIS A 168 23.48 -12.20 8.26
N GLU A 169 22.23 -12.33 7.80
CA GLU A 169 21.04 -11.95 8.55
C GLU A 169 20.40 -13.13 9.33
N GLY A 170 21.13 -14.24 9.52
CA GLY A 170 20.61 -15.51 10.04
C GLY A 170 19.86 -15.38 11.37
N HIS A 171 20.30 -14.47 12.24
CA HIS A 171 19.70 -14.14 13.53
C HIS A 171 18.23 -13.67 13.43
N ARG A 172 17.76 -13.26 12.25
CA ARG A 172 16.37 -12.79 12.00
C ARG A 172 15.42 -13.90 11.61
N PHE A 173 15.90 -15.13 11.42
CA PHE A 173 15.12 -16.26 10.95
C PHE A 173 15.08 -17.39 11.99
N GLY A 174 14.05 -18.24 11.92
CA GLY A 174 13.92 -19.36 12.84
C GLY A 174 15.01 -20.42 12.61
N PRO A 175 15.44 -21.15 13.66
CA PRO A 175 16.57 -22.09 13.58
C PRO A 175 16.34 -23.27 12.62
N LYS A 176 15.08 -23.56 12.26
CA LYS A 176 14.72 -24.59 11.29
C LYS A 176 14.98 -24.19 9.83
N ARG A 177 15.27 -22.91 9.57
CA ARG A 177 15.50 -22.42 8.21
C ARG A 177 16.99 -22.54 7.89
N GLN A 178 17.32 -23.40 6.92
CA GLN A 178 18.70 -23.64 6.50
C GLN A 178 19.12 -22.83 5.25
N THR A 179 18.15 -22.36 4.46
CA THR A 179 18.42 -21.57 3.24
C THR A 179 17.48 -20.39 3.09
N GLY A 180 18.00 -19.33 2.45
CA GLY A 180 17.29 -18.10 2.19
C GLY A 180 16.53 -18.11 0.87
N ALA A 181 17.18 -18.55 -0.20
CA ALA A 181 16.69 -18.41 -1.56
C ALA A 181 15.40 -19.21 -1.81
N ARG A 182 14.40 -18.55 -2.39
CA ARG A 182 13.14 -19.15 -2.81
C ARG A 182 12.82 -18.78 -4.26
N PRO A 183 12.34 -19.73 -5.09
CA PRO A 183 12.00 -19.43 -6.46
C PRO A 183 10.81 -18.47 -6.53
N MET A 184 10.85 -17.56 -7.51
CA MET A 184 9.75 -16.67 -7.80
C MET A 184 8.60 -17.43 -8.47
N ARG A 185 7.53 -17.69 -7.73
CA ARG A 185 6.30 -18.31 -8.25
C ARG A 185 5.54 -17.36 -9.18
N HIS A 186 4.88 -17.92 -10.21
CA HIS A 186 3.99 -17.19 -11.13
C HIS A 186 4.68 -16.17 -12.06
N VAL A 187 6.00 -16.28 -12.22
CA VAL A 187 6.82 -15.43 -13.10
C VAL A 187 7.94 -16.29 -13.67
N GLU A 188 8.23 -16.13 -14.96
CA GLU A 188 9.45 -16.67 -15.54
C GLU A 188 10.63 -15.81 -15.08
N ALA A 189 11.41 -16.35 -14.14
CA ALA A 189 12.37 -15.57 -13.38
C ALA A 189 13.83 -15.79 -13.81
N HIS A 190 14.09 -16.64 -14.82
CA HIS A 190 15.41 -16.90 -15.39
C HIS A 190 16.54 -17.03 -14.35
N GLY A 191 16.33 -17.83 -13.29
CA GLY A 191 17.32 -18.05 -12.23
C GLY A 191 17.28 -17.06 -11.05
N LEU A 192 16.39 -16.06 -11.08
CA LEU A 192 16.18 -15.14 -9.95
C LEU A 192 15.35 -15.78 -8.83
N THR A 193 15.75 -15.47 -7.61
CA THR A 193 15.17 -15.96 -6.36
C THR A 193 14.96 -14.82 -5.38
N THR A 194 14.17 -15.06 -4.33
CA THR A 194 13.88 -14.08 -3.27
C THR A 194 14.13 -14.66 -1.88
N LEU A 195 14.51 -13.81 -0.92
CA LEU A 195 14.74 -14.22 0.48
C LEU A 195 13.42 -14.50 1.24
N ARG A 196 12.28 -14.06 0.72
CA ARG A 196 10.94 -14.45 1.16
C ARG A 196 10.07 -14.64 -0.07
N ASP A 197 9.19 -15.63 -0.01
CA ASP A 197 8.33 -16.00 -1.13
C ASP A 197 7.50 -14.83 -1.66
N LEU A 198 7.20 -14.89 -2.95
CA LEU A 198 6.19 -14.03 -3.57
C LEU A 198 4.83 -14.25 -2.92
N ARG A 199 4.21 -13.17 -2.42
CA ARG A 199 2.90 -13.22 -1.78
C ARG A 199 1.71 -13.13 -2.75
N LEU A 200 1.93 -13.20 -4.08
CA LEU A 200 0.90 -13.02 -5.12
C LEU A 200 1.25 -13.68 -6.47
N LYS A 201 0.24 -13.79 -7.36
CA LYS A 201 0.39 -13.87 -8.84
C LYS A 201 0.71 -12.47 -9.36
N PRO A 202 1.98 -12.11 -9.57
CA PRO A 202 2.36 -10.72 -9.74
C PRO A 202 2.27 -10.29 -11.21
N VAL A 203 2.34 -11.26 -12.12
CA VAL A 203 1.81 -11.18 -13.48
C VAL A 203 0.38 -11.72 -13.41
N GLY A 204 -0.55 -10.96 -13.98
CA GLY A 204 -1.95 -11.36 -14.07
C GLY A 204 -2.09 -12.37 -15.19
#